data_AF-A0A4R7FPB5-F1
#
_entry.id   AF-A0A4R7FPB5-F1
#
_cell.length_a   1.000
_cell.length_b   1.000
_cell.length_c   1.000
_cell.angle_alpha   90.00
_cell.angle_beta   90.00
_cell.angle_gamma   90.00
#
_symmetry.space_group_name_H-M   'P 1'
#
loop_
_entity.id
_entity.type
_entity.pdbx_description
1 polymer ?
#
loop_
_entity_poly.entity_id
_entity_poly.type
_entity_poly.pdbx_seq_one_letter_code
_entity_poly.pdbx_strand_id
1 'polypeptide(L)'
;MSTEQQDRELIRAADEYLTEHYEVVVDDVVLRAWGSGRTAIVHEDLVSAVRDAGGVADPVELLPVAQSIAFPEAASPWLSRTERLGVVEDFSSRRVESARLLAGELLTRLRDGGQRWRHTQAVAARAGQAAHLFSSNDAEALVAAAWLHDVGYAPQLNRHGFHPVDGAEHVRHRLGWPGVAGLIAQHSGARFVAHSRGLGHLLRPFAESRFWSGPVADALTWADQTTGPDGRRVTVEDRIDEMLQRHGTDSPNARSNTERAPALVEAVRATEERLGASAF
;
A
#
# COMPACT_ATOMS: atom_id res chain seq x y z
N MET A 1 10.90 15.88 26.29
CA MET A 1 12.02 16.70 25.76
C MET A 1 11.54 18.13 25.59
N SER A 2 12.42 19.13 25.64
CA SER A 2 12.03 20.50 25.27
C SER A 2 11.76 20.59 23.76
N THR A 3 10.91 21.53 23.33
CA THR A 3 10.61 21.77 21.91
C THR A 3 11.89 22.01 21.10
N GLU A 4 12.84 22.76 21.65
CA GLU A 4 14.14 23.03 21.01
C GLU A 4 14.98 21.76 20.81
N GLN A 5 14.91 20.79 21.73
CA GLN A 5 15.62 19.52 21.59
C GLN A 5 14.94 18.63 20.55
N GLN A 6 13.61 18.64 20.49
CA GLN A 6 12.83 17.90 19.49
C GLN A 6 13.06 18.45 18.07
N ASP A 7 13.12 19.77 17.92
CA ASP A 7 13.40 20.41 16.64
C ASP A 7 14.80 20.07 16.13
N ARG A 8 15.82 20.12 17.01
CA ARG A 8 17.19 19.73 16.65
C ARG A 8 17.29 18.27 16.18
N GLU A 9 16.56 17.36 16.81
CA GLU A 9 16.54 15.95 16.41
C GLU A 9 15.87 15.74 15.05
N LEU A 10 14.77 16.45 14.77
CA LEU A 10 14.09 16.40 13.48
C LEU A 10 14.92 17.01 12.36
N ILE A 11 15.61 18.13 12.62
CA ILE A 11 16.51 18.77 11.64
C ILE A 11 17.64 17.81 11.28
N ARG A 12 18.32 17.23 12.28
CA ARG A 12 19.40 16.26 12.04
C ARG A 12 18.92 15.04 11.26
N ALA A 13 17.74 14.51 11.58
CA ALA A 13 17.19 13.36 10.87
C ALA A 13 16.84 13.64 9.41
N ALA A 14 16.31 14.83 9.12
CA ALA A 14 16.06 15.24 7.74
C ALA A 14 17.38 15.37 6.96
N ASP A 15 18.43 15.89 7.60
CA ASP A 15 19.76 16.02 7.01
C ASP A 15 20.42 14.68 6.71
N GLU A 16 20.40 13.76 7.69
CA GLU A 16 20.89 12.39 7.51
C GLU A 16 20.16 11.68 6.36
N TYR A 17 18.83 11.77 6.31
CA TYR A 17 18.04 11.13 5.26
C TYR A 17 18.33 11.70 3.88
N LEU A 18 18.34 13.02 3.73
CA LEU A 18 18.60 13.70 2.45
C LEU A 18 20.05 13.48 1.97
N THR A 19 21.00 13.47 2.90
CA THR A 19 22.41 13.21 2.58
C THR A 19 22.60 11.76 2.14
N GLU A 20 22.03 10.79 2.86
CA GLU A 20 22.18 9.37 2.57
C GLU A 20 21.49 8.95 1.26
N HIS A 21 20.29 9.45 1.00
CA HIS A 21 19.47 8.99 -0.13
C HIS A 21 19.66 9.83 -1.39
N TYR A 22 20.08 11.09 -1.24
CA TYR A 22 20.09 12.06 -2.33
C TYR A 22 21.38 12.89 -2.43
N GLU A 23 22.37 12.67 -1.56
CA GLU A 23 23.60 13.47 -1.46
C GLU A 23 23.34 14.99 -1.27
N VAL A 24 22.19 15.34 -0.68
CA VAL A 24 21.76 16.73 -0.42
C VAL A 24 22.01 17.12 1.03
N VAL A 25 22.73 18.23 1.25
CA VAL A 25 22.94 18.82 2.58
C VAL A 25 21.87 19.88 2.87
N VAL A 26 21.36 19.90 4.10
CA VAL A 26 20.15 20.60 4.54
C VAL A 26 20.18 22.14 4.54
N ASP A 27 21.35 22.75 4.40
CA ASP A 27 21.61 24.14 4.82
C ASP A 27 20.70 25.20 4.18
N ASP A 28 20.29 25.10 2.91
CA ASP A 28 19.56 26.22 2.25
C ASP A 28 18.03 26.10 2.23
N VAL A 29 17.45 24.89 2.24
CA VAL A 29 16.00 24.69 2.09
C VAL A 29 15.31 24.65 3.46
N VAL A 30 15.88 23.91 4.41
CA VAL A 30 15.25 23.69 5.72
C VAL A 30 15.32 24.94 6.58
N LEU A 31 16.43 25.69 6.56
CA LEU A 31 16.55 26.94 7.33
C LEU A 31 15.53 28.02 6.93
N ARG A 32 15.08 28.03 5.66
CA ARG A 32 14.08 29.01 5.16
C ARG A 32 12.63 28.54 5.35
N ALA A 33 12.42 27.24 5.48
CA ALA A 33 11.10 26.62 5.42
C ALA A 33 10.62 26.01 6.75
N TRP A 34 11.52 25.92 7.76
CA TRP A 34 11.21 25.36 9.07
C TRP A 34 10.03 26.07 9.75
N GLY A 35 9.00 25.31 10.11
CA GLY A 35 7.79 25.85 10.74
C GLY A 35 6.97 26.78 9.84
N SER A 36 7.20 26.76 8.52
CA SER A 36 6.53 27.68 7.59
C SER A 36 5.03 27.40 7.40
N GLY A 37 4.55 26.23 7.81
CA GLY A 37 3.18 25.76 7.60
C GLY A 37 2.80 25.49 6.14
N ARG A 38 3.79 25.42 5.22
CA ARG A 38 3.56 25.37 3.77
C ARG A 38 4.18 24.14 3.12
N THR A 39 3.69 22.94 3.44
CA THR A 39 4.21 21.64 2.93
C THR A 39 4.45 21.61 1.42
N ALA A 40 3.53 22.12 0.61
CA ALA A 40 3.68 22.07 -0.86
C ALA A 40 4.89 22.86 -1.36
N ILE A 41 5.20 24.01 -0.73
CA ILE A 41 6.37 24.82 -1.10
C ILE A 41 7.65 24.14 -0.64
N VAL A 42 7.68 23.60 0.59
CA VAL A 42 8.84 22.85 1.09
C VAL A 42 9.13 21.63 0.22
N HIS A 43 8.07 20.97 -0.25
CA HIS A 43 8.17 19.81 -1.12
C HIS A 43 8.76 20.14 -2.48
N GLU A 44 8.33 21.23 -3.11
CA GLU A 44 8.90 21.73 -4.36
C GLU A 44 10.38 22.11 -4.20
N ASP A 45 10.72 22.78 -3.09
CA ASP A 45 12.09 23.18 -2.78
C ASP A 45 13.01 21.96 -2.59
N LEU A 46 12.55 20.92 -1.87
CA LEU A 46 13.29 19.67 -1.70
C LEU A 46 13.49 18.94 -3.03
N VAL A 47 12.45 18.85 -3.85
CA VAL A 47 12.53 18.25 -5.19
C VAL A 47 13.53 19.00 -6.08
N SER A 48 13.58 20.33 -5.98
CA SER A 48 14.57 21.15 -6.69
C SER A 48 15.98 20.88 -6.18
N ALA A 49 16.18 20.87 -4.87
CA ALA A 49 17.50 20.65 -4.27
C ALA A 49 18.09 19.28 -4.64
N VAL A 50 17.28 18.21 -4.63
CA VAL A 50 17.72 16.88 -5.09
C VAL A 50 18.15 16.90 -6.56
N ARG A 51 17.40 17.60 -7.42
CA ARG A 51 17.77 17.71 -8.85
C ARG A 51 19.06 18.51 -9.04
N ASP A 52 19.24 19.60 -8.29
CA ASP A 52 20.42 20.45 -8.37
C ASP A 52 21.69 19.72 -7.89
N ALA A 53 21.54 18.77 -6.95
CA ALA A 53 22.60 17.83 -6.54
C ALA A 53 22.85 16.69 -7.55
N GLY A 54 22.08 16.62 -8.66
CA GLY A 54 22.19 15.57 -9.67
C GLY A 54 21.44 14.28 -9.34
N GLY A 55 20.66 14.27 -8.26
CA GLY A 55 19.82 13.15 -7.85
C GLY A 55 18.47 13.11 -8.59
N VAL A 56 17.84 11.93 -8.59
CA VAL A 56 16.47 11.76 -9.07
C VAL A 56 15.53 11.81 -7.88
N ALA A 57 14.86 12.95 -7.69
CA ALA A 57 13.90 13.12 -6.62
C ALA A 57 12.70 12.17 -6.77
N ASP A 58 12.37 11.37 -5.74
CA ASP A 58 11.04 10.76 -5.62
C ASP A 58 10.10 11.73 -4.88
N PRO A 59 9.13 12.35 -5.57
CA PRO A 59 8.21 13.29 -4.94
C PRO A 59 7.35 12.66 -3.84
N VAL A 60 7.18 11.34 -3.82
CA VAL A 60 6.40 10.66 -2.77
C VAL A 60 7.22 10.49 -1.50
N GLU A 61 8.53 10.22 -1.61
CA GLU A 61 9.43 10.06 -0.47
C GLU A 61 9.79 11.38 0.22
N LEU A 62 9.87 12.46 -0.57
CA LEU A 62 10.14 13.79 -0.04
C LEU A 62 8.91 14.43 0.62
N LEU A 63 7.70 13.92 0.40
CA LEU A 63 6.48 14.49 0.94
C LEU A 63 6.38 14.37 2.47
N PRO A 64 6.67 13.22 3.09
CA PRO A 64 6.88 13.15 4.53
C PRO A 64 7.91 14.18 4.99
N VAL A 65 9.13 14.19 4.43
CA VAL A 65 10.20 15.13 4.82
C VAL A 65 9.71 16.59 4.79
N ALA A 66 9.00 16.99 3.74
CA ALA A 66 8.38 18.30 3.61
C ALA A 66 7.32 18.61 4.70
N GLN A 67 6.57 17.60 5.15
CA GLN A 67 5.55 17.76 6.19
C GLN A 67 6.13 18.09 7.56
N SER A 68 7.17 17.41 8.06
CA SER A 68 7.72 17.80 9.38
C SER A 68 8.63 19.01 9.33
N ILE A 69 9.21 19.37 8.18
CA ILE A 69 9.85 20.68 8.04
C ILE A 69 8.80 21.79 8.12
N ALA A 70 7.66 21.64 7.44
CA ALA A 70 6.59 22.64 7.43
C ALA A 70 5.83 22.74 8.76
N PHE A 71 5.66 21.63 9.48
CA PHE A 71 4.90 21.54 10.73
C PHE A 71 5.64 20.71 11.79
N PRO A 72 6.74 21.23 12.37
CA PRO A 72 7.58 20.49 13.32
C PRO A 72 6.83 20.14 14.62
N GLU A 73 5.88 20.98 15.04
CA GLU A 73 5.00 20.71 16.20
C GLU A 73 3.91 19.66 15.95
N ALA A 74 3.58 19.37 14.68
CA ALA A 74 2.59 18.35 14.32
C ALA A 74 3.23 16.97 14.05
N ALA A 75 4.56 16.85 14.21
CA ALA A 75 5.32 15.69 13.79
C ALA A 75 4.88 14.40 14.50
N SER A 76 4.33 13.47 13.72
CA SER A 76 4.33 12.05 14.06
C SER A 76 5.75 11.54 13.74
N PRO A 77 6.47 10.92 14.69
CA PRO A 77 7.89 10.63 14.52
C PRO A 77 8.08 9.55 13.45
N TRP A 78 8.34 9.95 12.20
CA TRP A 78 8.91 9.04 11.19
C TRP A 78 10.22 8.43 11.67
N LEU A 79 10.88 9.10 12.62
CA LEU A 79 12.10 8.69 13.33
C LEU A 79 11.95 7.46 14.26
N SER A 80 10.73 7.03 14.57
CA SER A 80 10.55 5.88 15.48
C SER A 80 10.53 4.51 14.77
N ARG A 81 10.68 4.47 13.45
CA ARG A 81 10.50 3.24 12.65
C ARG A 81 11.75 2.74 11.94
N THR A 82 12.73 3.59 11.66
CA THR A 82 13.97 3.18 10.97
C THR A 82 14.96 2.44 11.88
N GLU A 83 14.92 2.64 13.21
CA GLU A 83 15.85 1.99 14.16
C GLU A 83 15.30 0.76 14.92
N ARG A 84 14.15 0.19 14.55
CA ARG A 84 13.64 -1.03 15.25
C ARG A 84 13.16 -2.19 14.38
N LEU A 85 13.29 -2.07 13.07
CA LEU A 85 13.19 -3.20 12.16
C LEU A 85 14.44 -3.12 11.30
N GLY A 86 15.41 -3.96 11.63
CA GLY A 86 16.62 -4.10 10.82
C GLY A 86 16.22 -4.26 9.36
N VAL A 87 16.86 -3.48 8.49
CA VAL A 87 16.96 -3.70 7.05
C VAL A 87 15.67 -4.26 6.46
N VAL A 88 14.66 -3.41 6.28
CA VAL A 88 13.76 -3.65 5.14
C VAL A 88 14.64 -3.34 3.94
N GLU A 89 15.28 -4.39 3.37
CA GLU A 89 15.90 -4.28 2.06
C GLU A 89 14.91 -3.54 1.17
N ASP A 90 15.36 -2.46 0.56
CA ASP A 90 14.62 -1.74 -0.47
C ASP A 90 14.12 -2.77 -1.49
N PHE A 91 12.85 -3.16 -1.36
CA PHE A 91 12.25 -4.15 -2.23
C PHE A 91 11.75 -3.45 -3.50
N SER A 92 12.62 -2.65 -4.10
CA SER A 92 12.40 -1.92 -5.34
C SER A 92 12.85 -2.77 -6.52
N SER A 93 12.11 -3.84 -6.79
CA SER A 93 12.22 -4.51 -8.08
C SER A 93 11.55 -3.66 -9.15
N ARG A 94 12.03 -3.75 -10.40
CA ARG A 94 11.39 -3.10 -11.56
C ARG A 94 9.90 -3.46 -11.66
N ARG A 95 9.51 -4.66 -11.20
CA ARG A 95 8.11 -5.11 -11.16
C ARG A 95 7.30 -4.32 -10.14
N VAL A 96 7.80 -4.18 -8.91
CA VAL A 96 7.14 -3.41 -7.84
C VAL A 96 7.01 -1.94 -8.22
N GLU A 97 8.06 -1.35 -8.79
CA GLU A 97 8.01 0.05 -9.21
C GLU A 97 7.02 0.27 -10.36
N SER A 98 7.01 -0.61 -11.35
CA SER A 98 6.01 -0.56 -12.43
C SER A 98 4.57 -0.71 -11.92
N ALA A 99 4.37 -1.53 -10.88
CA ALA A 99 3.08 -1.68 -10.22
C ALA A 99 2.65 -0.41 -9.48
N ARG A 100 3.58 0.21 -8.71
CA ARG A 100 3.37 1.47 -8.00
C ARG A 100 2.98 2.59 -8.96
N LEU A 101 3.74 2.78 -10.04
CA LEU A 101 3.47 3.83 -11.03
C LEU A 101 2.11 3.65 -11.71
N LEU A 102 1.77 2.42 -12.11
CA LEU A 102 0.46 2.13 -12.73
C LEU A 102 -0.69 2.37 -11.74
N ALA A 103 -0.54 1.92 -10.49
CA ALA A 103 -1.52 2.17 -9.44
C ALA A 103 -1.72 3.67 -9.20
N GLY A 104 -0.63 4.43 -9.09
CA GLY A 104 -0.68 5.89 -8.96
C GLY A 104 -1.39 6.55 -10.14
N GLU A 105 -1.08 6.13 -11.37
CA GLU A 105 -1.71 6.66 -12.58
C GLU A 105 -3.24 6.44 -12.60
N LEU A 106 -3.69 5.27 -12.17
CA LEU A 106 -5.09 4.86 -12.24
C LEU A 106 -5.93 5.36 -11.05
N LEU A 107 -5.36 5.33 -9.84
CA LEU A 107 -6.10 5.55 -8.59
C LEU A 107 -6.14 7.02 -8.15
N THR A 108 -5.11 7.82 -8.46
CA THR A 108 -5.11 9.26 -8.11
C THR A 108 -6.15 10.07 -8.89
N ARG A 109 -6.65 9.53 -10.01
CA ARG A 109 -7.70 10.14 -10.85
C ARG A 109 -9.11 9.88 -10.32
N LEU A 110 -9.26 9.06 -9.28
CA LEU A 110 -10.56 8.76 -8.68
C LEU A 110 -11.11 9.97 -7.93
N ARG A 111 -12.43 10.17 -8.04
CA ARG A 111 -13.16 11.21 -7.29
C ARG A 111 -13.60 10.71 -5.92
N ASP A 112 -12.65 10.18 -5.13
CA ASP A 112 -12.90 9.59 -3.80
C ASP A 112 -12.14 10.31 -2.67
N GLY A 113 -11.59 11.49 -2.95
CA GLY A 113 -10.77 12.24 -1.98
C GLY A 113 -9.44 11.56 -1.65
N GLY A 114 -8.92 10.73 -2.56
CA GLY A 114 -7.64 10.03 -2.40
C GLY A 114 -7.67 8.92 -1.35
N GLN A 115 -8.86 8.46 -0.95
CA GLN A 115 -8.98 7.37 0.03
C GLN A 115 -8.38 6.09 -0.52
N ARG A 116 -8.73 5.70 -1.76
CA ARG A 116 -8.24 4.45 -2.34
C ARG A 116 -6.74 4.47 -2.59
N TRP A 117 -6.18 5.59 -3.02
CA TRP A 117 -4.73 5.72 -3.16
C TRP A 117 -4.00 5.53 -1.83
N ARG A 118 -4.45 6.20 -0.76
CA ARG A 118 -3.88 6.02 0.59
C ARG A 118 -4.01 4.59 1.10
N HIS A 119 -5.17 3.99 0.90
CA HIS A 119 -5.41 2.58 1.23
C HIS A 119 -4.44 1.67 0.48
N THR A 120 -4.34 1.78 -0.84
CA THR A 120 -3.42 0.98 -1.66
C THR A 120 -1.96 1.12 -1.24
N GLN A 121 -1.49 2.35 -0.95
CA GLN A 121 -0.14 2.58 -0.42
C GLN A 121 0.08 1.83 0.90
N ALA A 122 -0.88 1.90 1.82
CA ALA A 122 -0.80 1.23 3.11
C ALA A 122 -0.85 -0.31 2.97
N VAL A 123 -1.68 -0.85 2.07
CA VAL A 123 -1.73 -2.28 1.76
C VAL A 123 -0.40 -2.76 1.18
N ALA A 124 0.21 -2.01 0.25
CA ALA A 124 1.52 -2.35 -0.29
C ALA A 124 2.62 -2.32 0.79
N ALA A 125 2.64 -1.30 1.65
CA ALA A 125 3.58 -1.23 2.78
C ALA A 125 3.38 -2.37 3.79
N ARG A 126 2.13 -2.80 3.99
CA ARG A 126 1.79 -3.95 4.85
C ARG A 126 2.26 -5.25 4.22
N ALA A 127 2.02 -5.45 2.93
CA ALA A 127 2.50 -6.61 2.18
C ALA A 127 4.04 -6.72 2.18
N GLY A 128 4.74 -5.58 2.07
CA GLY A 128 6.21 -5.53 2.18
C GLY A 128 6.74 -6.07 3.51
N GLN A 129 6.00 -5.95 4.62
CA GLN A 129 6.39 -6.52 5.91
C GLN A 129 6.38 -8.05 5.92
N ALA A 130 5.57 -8.68 5.06
CA ALA A 130 5.52 -10.13 4.91
C ALA A 130 6.45 -10.65 3.81
N ALA A 131 7.11 -9.78 3.03
CA ALA A 131 7.94 -10.16 1.89
C ALA A 131 9.05 -11.16 2.26
N HIS A 132 9.67 -11.00 3.43
CA HIS A 132 10.75 -11.87 3.94
C HIS A 132 10.33 -13.33 4.17
N LEU A 133 9.02 -13.63 4.21
CA LEU A 133 8.51 -14.99 4.34
C LEU A 133 8.58 -15.80 3.04
N PHE A 134 8.89 -15.16 1.92
CA PHE A 134 8.71 -15.73 0.59
C PHE A 134 10.00 -15.70 -0.24
N SER A 135 10.01 -16.48 -1.32
CA SER A 135 11.04 -16.35 -2.36
C SER A 135 10.99 -14.95 -2.97
N SER A 136 12.10 -14.44 -3.52
CA SER A 136 12.13 -13.10 -4.12
C SER A 136 11.04 -12.91 -5.18
N ASN A 137 10.77 -13.91 -6.02
CA ASN A 137 9.72 -13.81 -7.04
C ASN A 137 8.29 -13.78 -6.44
N ASP A 138 8.05 -14.52 -5.37
CA ASP A 138 6.75 -14.53 -4.69
C ASP A 138 6.52 -13.26 -3.86
N ALA A 139 7.56 -12.74 -3.22
CA ALA A 139 7.56 -11.44 -2.58
C ALA A 139 7.28 -10.32 -3.59
N GLU A 140 7.89 -10.37 -4.78
CA GLU A 140 7.65 -9.42 -5.88
C GLU A 140 6.21 -9.49 -6.35
N ALA A 141 5.67 -10.70 -6.51
CA ALA A 141 4.29 -10.89 -6.90
C ALA A 141 3.31 -10.38 -5.83
N LEU A 142 3.60 -10.62 -4.54
CA LEU A 142 2.81 -10.15 -3.41
C LEU A 142 2.72 -8.62 -3.37
N VAL A 143 3.87 -7.94 -3.37
CA VAL A 143 3.92 -6.47 -3.26
C VAL A 143 3.35 -5.82 -4.52
N ALA A 144 3.63 -6.36 -5.71
CA ALA A 144 3.03 -5.86 -6.95
C ALA A 144 1.50 -6.06 -6.96
N ALA A 145 0.99 -7.20 -6.50
CA ALA A 145 -0.45 -7.43 -6.37
C ALA A 145 -1.08 -6.48 -5.35
N ALA A 146 -0.40 -6.18 -4.24
CA ALA A 146 -0.86 -5.23 -3.23
C ALA A 146 -1.02 -3.81 -3.80
N TRP A 147 -0.06 -3.34 -4.61
CA TRP A 147 -0.19 -2.07 -5.34
C TRP A 147 -1.36 -2.08 -6.34
N LEU A 148 -1.62 -3.21 -6.97
CA LEU A 148 -2.54 -3.29 -8.11
C LEU A 148 -3.93 -3.82 -7.77
N HIS A 149 -4.20 -4.28 -6.54
CA HIS A 149 -5.43 -5.02 -6.21
C HIS A 149 -6.71 -4.24 -6.50
N ASP A 150 -6.65 -2.92 -6.33
CA ASP A 150 -7.81 -2.02 -6.41
C ASP A 150 -7.85 -1.19 -7.70
N VAL A 151 -6.93 -1.41 -8.65
CA VAL A 151 -6.89 -0.62 -9.90
C VAL A 151 -8.13 -0.80 -10.77
N GLY A 152 -8.85 -1.92 -10.61
CA GLY A 152 -10.11 -2.15 -11.31
C GLY A 152 -11.24 -1.18 -10.94
N TYR A 153 -11.08 -0.35 -9.90
CA TYR A 153 -12.00 0.75 -9.63
C TYR A 153 -11.84 1.95 -10.58
N ALA A 154 -10.74 2.02 -11.33
CA ALA A 154 -10.53 3.07 -12.32
C ALA A 154 -11.64 3.03 -13.39
N PRO A 155 -12.35 4.14 -13.67
CA PRO A 155 -13.48 4.16 -14.59
C PRO A 155 -13.16 3.60 -15.98
N GLN A 156 -11.95 3.85 -16.49
CA GLN A 156 -11.47 3.34 -17.77
C GLN A 156 -11.26 1.82 -17.82
N LEU A 157 -11.22 1.14 -16.67
CA LEU A 157 -11.07 -0.32 -16.58
C LEU A 157 -12.39 -1.04 -16.28
N ASN A 158 -13.44 -0.31 -15.90
CA ASN A 158 -14.72 -0.86 -15.49
C ASN A 158 -15.49 -1.48 -16.67
N ARG A 159 -15.19 -2.75 -16.98
CA ARG A 159 -15.83 -3.52 -18.04
C ARG A 159 -16.99 -4.35 -17.50
N HIS A 160 -16.81 -4.97 -16.34
CA HIS A 160 -17.77 -5.90 -15.75
C HIS A 160 -18.47 -5.34 -14.51
N GLY A 161 -18.07 -4.15 -14.03
CA GLY A 161 -18.53 -3.64 -12.74
C GLY A 161 -18.01 -4.46 -11.56
N PHE A 162 -16.88 -5.15 -11.73
CA PHE A 162 -16.30 -6.03 -10.72
C PHE A 162 -14.78 -5.87 -10.70
N HIS A 163 -14.34 -4.95 -9.84
CA HIS A 163 -12.96 -4.47 -9.77
C HIS A 163 -11.89 -5.57 -9.69
N PRO A 164 -12.09 -6.74 -9.03
CA PRO A 164 -11.04 -7.75 -9.00
C PRO A 164 -10.76 -8.30 -10.39
N VAL A 165 -11.80 -8.56 -11.19
CA VAL A 165 -11.65 -9.05 -12.56
C VAL A 165 -11.20 -7.94 -13.50
N ASP A 166 -11.82 -6.76 -13.41
CA ASP A 166 -11.47 -5.60 -14.26
C ASP A 166 -9.98 -5.23 -14.11
N GLY A 167 -9.46 -5.21 -12.88
CA GLY A 167 -8.04 -4.98 -12.60
C GLY A 167 -7.14 -6.14 -13.07
N ALA A 168 -7.54 -7.38 -12.80
CA ALA A 168 -6.78 -8.57 -13.21
C ALA A 168 -6.64 -8.70 -14.72
N GLU A 169 -7.72 -8.48 -15.47
CA GLU A 169 -7.68 -8.47 -16.94
C GLU A 169 -6.73 -7.39 -17.43
N HIS A 170 -6.81 -6.17 -16.90
CA HIS A 170 -5.91 -5.08 -17.27
C HIS A 170 -4.45 -5.44 -17.01
N VAL A 171 -4.10 -5.93 -15.81
CA VAL A 171 -2.72 -6.31 -15.45
C VAL A 171 -2.21 -7.45 -16.34
N ARG A 172 -3.04 -8.47 -16.59
CA ARG A 172 -2.67 -9.58 -17.48
C ARG A 172 -2.38 -9.09 -18.89
N HIS A 173 -3.20 -8.20 -19.45
CA HIS A 173 -3.05 -7.71 -20.82
C HIS A 173 -1.96 -6.65 -20.97
N ARG A 174 -1.83 -5.73 -20.00
CA ARG A 174 -0.90 -4.60 -20.07
C ARG A 174 0.52 -4.96 -19.66
N LEU A 175 0.67 -5.78 -18.62
CA LEU A 175 1.96 -6.08 -18.00
C LEU A 175 2.44 -7.51 -18.27
N GLY A 176 1.54 -8.41 -18.69
CA GLY A 176 1.90 -9.80 -18.96
C GLY A 176 2.24 -10.60 -17.70
N TRP A 177 1.64 -10.25 -16.55
CA TRP A 177 1.90 -10.89 -15.25
C TRP A 177 0.73 -11.78 -14.80
N PRO A 178 0.61 -13.02 -15.31
CA PRO A 178 -0.54 -13.87 -15.02
C PRO A 178 -0.65 -14.26 -13.54
N GLY A 179 0.48 -14.42 -12.84
CA GLY A 179 0.48 -14.71 -11.39
C GLY A 179 -0.08 -13.57 -10.54
N VAL A 180 0.37 -12.34 -10.82
CA VAL A 180 -0.14 -11.12 -10.16
C VAL A 180 -1.61 -10.89 -10.52
N ALA A 181 -2.00 -11.08 -11.78
CA ALA A 181 -3.39 -10.97 -12.19
C ALA A 181 -4.29 -12.01 -11.49
N GLY A 182 -3.81 -13.24 -11.28
CA GLY A 182 -4.53 -14.25 -10.52
C GLY A 182 -4.80 -13.84 -9.08
N LEU A 183 -3.76 -13.33 -8.39
CA LEU A 183 -3.89 -12.78 -7.03
C LEU A 183 -4.90 -11.62 -6.97
N ILE A 184 -4.82 -10.68 -7.93
CA ILE A 184 -5.76 -9.56 -8.02
C ILE A 184 -7.19 -10.06 -8.29
N ALA A 185 -7.39 -11.03 -9.17
CA ALA A 185 -8.73 -11.52 -9.49
C ALA A 185 -9.43 -12.15 -8.28
N GLN A 186 -8.65 -12.73 -7.37
CA GLN A 186 -9.13 -13.53 -6.24
C GLN A 186 -9.03 -12.81 -4.89
N HIS A 187 -8.44 -11.61 -4.84
CA HIS A 187 -8.15 -10.92 -3.59
C HIS A 187 -9.41 -10.76 -2.71
N SER A 188 -9.19 -10.83 -1.39
CA SER A 188 -10.18 -10.50 -0.37
C SER A 188 -11.51 -11.23 -0.56
N GLY A 189 -11.44 -12.51 -0.92
CA GLY A 189 -12.60 -13.39 -1.08
C GLY A 189 -13.48 -13.04 -2.27
N ALA A 190 -12.92 -12.43 -3.34
CA ALA A 190 -13.66 -12.04 -4.55
C ALA A 190 -14.54 -13.17 -5.11
N ARG A 191 -14.11 -14.43 -5.01
CA ARG A 191 -14.92 -15.61 -5.41
C ARG A 191 -16.29 -15.70 -4.75
N PHE A 192 -16.41 -15.33 -3.48
CA PHE A 192 -17.69 -15.37 -2.75
C PHE A 192 -18.60 -14.22 -3.20
N VAL A 193 -18.03 -13.03 -3.37
CA VAL A 193 -18.76 -11.86 -3.89
C VAL A 193 -19.22 -12.12 -5.32
N ALA A 194 -18.37 -12.70 -6.16
CA ALA A 194 -18.71 -13.08 -7.53
C ALA A 194 -19.86 -14.09 -7.58
N HIS A 195 -19.85 -15.11 -6.71
CA HIS A 195 -20.95 -16.06 -6.59
C HIS A 195 -22.27 -15.35 -6.23
N SER A 196 -22.25 -14.48 -5.21
CA SER A 196 -23.44 -13.71 -4.78
C SER A 196 -24.00 -12.73 -5.82
N ARG A 197 -23.23 -12.46 -6.88
CA ARG A 197 -23.56 -11.57 -8.01
C ARG A 197 -23.82 -12.32 -9.32
N GLY A 198 -23.70 -13.65 -9.36
CA GLY A 198 -23.77 -14.43 -10.62
C GLY A 198 -22.57 -14.22 -11.56
N LEU A 199 -21.46 -13.67 -11.06
CA LEU A 199 -20.26 -13.33 -11.83
C LEU A 199 -19.16 -14.39 -11.77
N GLY A 200 -19.40 -15.55 -11.16
CA GLY A 200 -18.38 -16.59 -10.99
C GLY A 200 -17.73 -17.07 -12.30
N HIS A 201 -18.43 -16.96 -13.43
CA HIS A 201 -17.88 -17.29 -14.75
C HIS A 201 -16.68 -16.41 -15.15
N LEU A 202 -16.61 -15.17 -14.67
CA LEU A 202 -15.52 -14.24 -14.94
C LEU A 202 -14.21 -14.63 -14.25
N LEU A 203 -14.27 -15.43 -13.19
CA LEU A 203 -13.08 -15.90 -12.45
C LEU A 203 -12.46 -17.17 -13.04
N ARG A 204 -13.10 -17.82 -14.02
CA ARG A 204 -12.58 -19.04 -14.66
C ARG A 204 -11.15 -18.90 -15.20
N PRO A 205 -10.74 -17.77 -15.81
CA PRO A 205 -9.35 -17.58 -16.25
C PRO A 205 -8.33 -17.47 -15.12
N PHE A 206 -8.79 -17.36 -13.86
CA PHE A 206 -7.98 -17.16 -12.65
C PHE A 206 -8.30 -18.23 -11.59
N ALA A 207 -8.72 -19.42 -12.02
CA ALA A 207 -9.25 -20.48 -11.16
C ALA A 207 -8.17 -21.47 -10.64
N GLU A 208 -6.92 -21.04 -10.51
CA GLU A 208 -5.88 -21.83 -9.82
C GLU A 208 -5.90 -21.57 -8.31
N SER A 209 -5.94 -22.64 -7.51
CA SER A 209 -6.15 -22.55 -6.05
C SER A 209 -5.17 -21.65 -5.32
N ARG A 210 -3.92 -21.61 -5.78
CA ARG A 210 -2.86 -20.76 -5.23
C ARG A 210 -3.19 -19.26 -5.21
N PHE A 211 -4.19 -18.81 -5.98
CA PHE A 211 -4.59 -17.41 -6.04
C PHE A 211 -5.59 -16.98 -4.98
N TRP A 212 -6.33 -17.91 -4.36
CA TRP A 212 -7.27 -17.61 -3.26
C TRP A 212 -6.98 -18.37 -1.96
N SER A 213 -6.01 -19.28 -1.98
CA SER A 213 -5.61 -20.07 -0.82
C SER A 213 -4.13 -20.40 -0.92
N GLY A 214 -3.40 -20.13 0.16
CA GLY A 214 -1.98 -20.42 0.28
C GLY A 214 -1.16 -19.19 0.62
N PRO A 215 0.13 -19.35 0.96
CA PRO A 215 0.86 -18.35 1.73
C PRO A 215 0.89 -16.93 1.15
N VAL A 216 1.02 -16.80 -0.18
CA VAL A 216 1.03 -15.49 -0.88
C VAL A 216 -0.37 -14.87 -0.94
N ALA A 217 -1.39 -15.65 -1.25
CA ALA A 217 -2.77 -15.18 -1.29
C ALA A 217 -3.29 -14.81 0.11
N ASP A 218 -2.90 -15.58 1.12
CA ASP A 218 -3.17 -15.30 2.52
C ASP A 218 -2.53 -13.97 2.92
N ALA A 219 -1.26 -13.74 2.56
CA ALA A 219 -0.55 -12.50 2.87
C ALA A 219 -1.13 -11.27 2.17
N LEU A 220 -1.60 -11.40 0.93
CA LEU A 220 -2.30 -10.32 0.24
C LEU A 220 -3.63 -10.00 0.95
N THR A 221 -4.39 -11.03 1.32
CA THR A 221 -5.64 -10.88 2.07
C THR A 221 -5.39 -10.25 3.43
N TRP A 222 -4.35 -10.68 4.14
CA TRP A 222 -3.93 -10.10 5.41
C TRP A 222 -3.54 -8.63 5.26
N ALA A 223 -2.79 -8.28 4.23
CA ALA A 223 -2.38 -6.90 4.00
C ALA A 223 -3.58 -5.97 3.76
N ASP A 224 -4.54 -6.39 2.93
CA ASP A 224 -5.76 -5.63 2.67
C ASP A 224 -6.70 -5.59 3.89
N GLN A 225 -6.99 -6.75 4.49
CA GLN A 225 -7.99 -6.85 5.55
C GLN A 225 -7.50 -6.35 6.93
N THR A 226 -6.21 -6.06 7.08
CA THR A 226 -5.67 -5.35 8.26
C THR A 226 -5.40 -3.86 8.00
N THR A 227 -5.90 -3.34 6.88
CA THR A 227 -5.74 -1.95 6.45
C THR A 227 -7.10 -1.29 6.20
N GLY A 228 -7.37 -0.20 6.93
CA GLY A 228 -8.56 0.62 6.78
C GLY A 228 -8.59 1.43 5.48
N PRO A 229 -9.74 2.04 5.14
CA PRO A 229 -9.91 2.87 3.93
C PRO A 229 -9.04 4.15 3.93
N ASP A 230 -8.54 4.56 5.08
CA ASP A 230 -7.63 5.69 5.28
C ASP A 230 -6.17 5.27 5.43
N GLY A 231 -5.88 3.96 5.31
CA GLY A 231 -4.56 3.37 5.50
C GLY A 231 -4.19 3.06 6.95
N ARG A 232 -5.07 3.29 7.93
CA ARG A 232 -4.81 2.93 9.33
C ARG A 232 -4.85 1.42 9.53
N ARG A 233 -4.11 0.92 10.52
CA ARG A 233 -4.18 -0.48 10.93
C ARG A 233 -5.48 -0.75 11.66
N VAL A 234 -6.10 -1.86 11.32
CA VAL A 234 -7.36 -2.35 11.92
C VAL A 234 -7.27 -3.87 12.12
N THR A 235 -8.13 -4.40 12.99
CA THR A 235 -8.35 -5.85 13.05
C THR A 235 -9.19 -6.30 11.86
N VAL A 236 -9.12 -7.59 11.51
CA VAL A 236 -9.94 -8.13 10.41
C VAL A 236 -11.43 -8.10 10.77
N GLU A 237 -11.77 -8.31 12.03
CA GLU A 237 -13.12 -8.22 12.56
C GLU A 237 -13.68 -6.80 12.39
N ASP A 238 -12.94 -5.79 12.86
CA ASP A 238 -13.34 -4.38 12.71
C ASP A 238 -13.48 -4.01 11.23
N ARG A 239 -12.59 -4.52 10.37
CA ARG A 239 -12.62 -4.28 8.92
C ARG A 239 -13.87 -4.85 8.27
N ILE A 240 -14.27 -6.06 8.66
CA ILE A 240 -15.47 -6.74 8.16
C ILE A 240 -16.72 -6.00 8.63
N ASP A 241 -16.81 -5.66 9.91
CA ASP A 241 -17.96 -4.96 10.49
C ASP A 241 -18.16 -3.60 9.84
N GLU A 242 -17.08 -2.82 9.69
CA GLU A 242 -17.11 -1.53 9.01
C GLU A 242 -17.58 -1.66 7.55
N MET A 243 -17.07 -2.65 6.81
CA MET A 243 -17.50 -2.91 5.43
C MET A 243 -19.00 -3.22 5.34
N LEU A 244 -19.52 -4.04 6.25
CA LEU A 244 -20.94 -4.41 6.27
C LEU A 244 -21.83 -3.21 6.62
N GLN A 245 -21.42 -2.38 7.59
CA GLN A 245 -22.11 -1.14 7.94
C GLN A 245 -22.15 -0.16 6.75
N ARG A 246 -21.03 0.00 6.05
CA ARG A 246 -20.91 0.92 4.91
C ARG A 246 -21.77 0.54 3.72
N HIS A 247 -21.86 -0.76 3.41
CA HIS A 247 -22.57 -1.25 2.22
C HIS A 247 -24.02 -1.69 2.48
N GLY A 248 -24.39 -1.91 3.74
CA GLY A 248 -25.72 -2.36 4.13
C GLY A 248 -25.93 -3.88 3.98
N THR A 249 -26.99 -4.37 4.61
CA THR A 249 -27.32 -5.80 4.75
C THR A 249 -27.68 -6.48 3.44
N ASP A 250 -28.14 -5.73 2.45
CA ASP A 250 -28.51 -6.27 1.14
C ASP A 250 -27.35 -6.27 0.14
N SER A 251 -26.15 -5.82 0.54
CA SER A 251 -24.99 -5.76 -0.34
C SER A 251 -24.46 -7.16 -0.71
N PRO A 252 -23.78 -7.31 -1.87
CA PRO A 252 -23.07 -8.54 -2.20
C PRO A 252 -22.08 -9.00 -1.11
N ASN A 253 -21.43 -8.05 -0.44
CA ASN A 253 -20.52 -8.33 0.67
C ASN A 253 -21.29 -8.94 1.86
N ALA A 254 -22.45 -8.40 2.21
CA ALA A 254 -23.29 -8.94 3.28
C ALA A 254 -23.85 -10.33 2.92
N ARG A 255 -24.37 -10.52 1.71
CA ARG A 255 -24.90 -11.83 1.27
C ARG A 255 -23.86 -12.94 1.24
N SER A 256 -22.59 -12.59 1.01
CA SER A 256 -21.48 -13.55 0.98
C SER A 256 -20.76 -13.70 2.32
N ASN A 257 -21.11 -12.91 3.34
CA ASN A 257 -20.30 -12.78 4.55
C ASN A 257 -20.18 -14.08 5.35
N THR A 258 -21.22 -14.90 5.40
CA THR A 258 -21.23 -16.18 6.13
C THR A 258 -20.10 -17.12 5.68
N GLU A 259 -19.75 -17.10 4.40
CA GLU A 259 -18.65 -17.89 3.85
C GLU A 259 -17.36 -17.09 3.71
N ARG A 260 -17.47 -15.80 3.36
CA ARG A 260 -16.33 -14.92 3.11
C ARG A 260 -15.58 -14.59 4.39
N ALA A 261 -16.25 -14.16 5.46
CA ALA A 261 -15.61 -13.70 6.68
C ALA A 261 -14.70 -14.77 7.32
N PRO A 262 -15.14 -16.04 7.49
CA PRO A 262 -14.26 -17.09 8.02
C PRO A 262 -12.97 -17.27 7.20
N ALA A 263 -13.08 -17.21 5.87
CA ALA A 263 -11.91 -17.36 5.00
C ALA A 263 -10.93 -16.18 5.10
N LEU A 264 -11.43 -14.95 5.30
CA LEU A 264 -10.58 -13.78 5.53
C LEU A 264 -9.85 -13.86 6.87
N VAL A 265 -10.57 -14.25 7.93
CA VAL A 265 -10.01 -14.43 9.27
C VAL A 265 -8.94 -15.53 9.27
N GLU A 266 -9.19 -16.64 8.59
CA GLU A 266 -8.21 -17.73 8.45
C GLU A 266 -6.95 -17.28 7.71
N ALA A 267 -7.07 -16.55 6.61
CA ALA A 267 -5.94 -16.01 5.86
C ALA A 267 -5.09 -15.01 6.69
N VAL A 268 -5.76 -14.14 7.45
CA VAL A 268 -5.12 -13.19 8.37
C VAL A 268 -4.34 -13.94 9.43
N ARG A 269 -4.99 -14.87 10.12
CA ARG A 269 -4.38 -15.69 11.17
C ARG A 269 -3.18 -16.49 10.65
N ALA A 270 -3.32 -17.15 9.51
CA ALA A 270 -2.24 -17.96 8.92
C ALA A 270 -1.01 -17.10 8.59
N THR A 271 -1.20 -15.85 8.15
CA THR A 271 -0.11 -14.92 7.88
C THR A 271 0.56 -14.45 9.18
N GLU A 272 -0.22 -14.13 10.20
CA GLU A 272 0.30 -13.71 11.51
C GLU A 272 1.07 -14.83 12.22
N GLU A 273 0.61 -16.08 12.11
CA GLU A 273 1.34 -17.25 12.62
C GLU A 273 2.71 -17.42 11.93
N ARG A 274 2.80 -17.22 10.61
CA ARG A 274 4.07 -17.27 9.87
C ARG A 274 5.03 -16.14 10.29
N LEU A 275 4.51 -14.92 10.45
CA LEU A 275 5.29 -13.79 10.93
C LEU A 275 5.82 -14.01 12.35
N GLY A 276 5.00 -14.60 13.23
CA GLY A 276 5.42 -14.95 14.59
C GLY A 276 6.47 -16.07 14.64
N ALA A 277 6.36 -17.06 13.74
CA ALA A 277 7.32 -18.15 13.64
C ALA A 277 8.69 -17.73 13.08
N SER A 278 8.72 -16.71 12.21
CA SER A 278 9.96 -16.16 11.64
C SER A 278 10.70 -15.16 12.55
N ALA A 279 10.14 -14.83 13.72
CA ALA A 279 10.77 -13.95 14.70
C ALA A 279 11.76 -14.67 15.66
N PHE A 280 12.01 -15.97 15.43
CA PHE A 280 12.90 -16.85 16.20
C PHE A 280 13.91 -17.53 15.28
#